data_AF-A0A972DXM4-F1
#
_entry.id   AF-A0A972DXM4-F1
#
_cell.length_a   1.000
_cell.length_b   1.000
_cell.length_c   1.000
_cell.angle_alpha   90.00
_cell.angle_beta   90.00
_cell.angle_gamma   90.00
#
_symmetry.space_group_name_H-M   'P 1'
#
loop_
_entity.id
_entity.type
_entity.pdbx_description
1 polymer ?
#
loop_
_entity_poly.entity_id
_entity_poly.type
_entity_poly.pdbx_seq_one_letter_code
_entity_poly.pdbx_strand_id
1 'polypeptide(L)'
;MTTCGHSQTARVLGIVLCIVAAWAWRCPAAESEAIEAWRDLKFGLFVHWGPVSLKGTEIGWSRGREVPADEYDQLYKRFNPTLFDAEAWVTTAKEAGMRYLVLTSKHHDGFCLWPSKYTDYHIGNTPFQRDVMRELAAACAEHGIQFCTYHSICDWYHPDYPMGSPGGSTKKPSPNMPRYFQYLKNQTREIIENYGPLGIMWFDGQWEEPWTLEYGDELYAYLKGLQPNLVINNRVSKGRNGIAGDYDTPEQRIGNFQNNRPWETCMTICQQWAWKPNDVMKSEKECIQTLVRVVGGDGNLLFNVGPMPDGRIEPRQVERLLEMGQWLGKYGQTIYGTRGGPFKTTASLASTHRGNTVYVHILDWRDETVTLPALPKRIANASLLTGGSVSVRQTSDAIVIGVREEYRDPIDTIVELTLDGPAADIAALALPSSSLAAGKKASASNVFQNNPSHGPDKAFDDDPGTRWATDSGVKQAWLEVDLGRPETIAKVMLSEAYDRVRRFELQYADDGTWVTFVEGQRIGEEFTAACEPVTAQRVRLNILEATDGPTIWEFQILTPRKTP
;
A
#
# COMPACT_ATOMS: atom_id res chain seq x y z
N MET A 1 11.38 -40.91 -57.78
CA MET A 1 12.57 -40.92 -58.67
C MET A 1 12.17 -40.06 -59.85
N THR A 2 12.72 -38.87 -60.10
CA THR A 2 14.13 -38.51 -60.21
C THR A 2 14.24 -36.98 -60.10
N THR A 3 15.32 -36.48 -59.51
CA THR A 3 15.65 -35.06 -59.33
C THR A 3 16.42 -34.48 -60.53
N CYS A 4 16.19 -33.21 -60.84
CA CYS A 4 17.12 -32.18 -61.36
C CYS A 4 16.27 -30.96 -61.72
N GLY A 5 16.41 -29.76 -61.15
CA GLY A 5 17.63 -29.02 -60.84
C GLY A 5 17.84 -28.00 -61.95
N HIS A 6 17.60 -26.70 -61.71
CA HIS A 6 18.09 -25.58 -62.52
C HIS A 6 18.06 -24.31 -61.67
N SER A 7 19.22 -23.66 -61.52
CA SER A 7 19.34 -22.26 -61.15
C SER A 7 19.80 -21.48 -62.38
N GLN A 8 19.26 -20.28 -62.60
CA GLN A 8 20.01 -19.04 -62.85
C GLN A 8 19.08 -17.85 -63.15
N THR A 9 19.07 -16.92 -62.18
CA THR A 9 19.20 -15.46 -62.30
C THR A 9 18.38 -14.65 -63.32
N ALA A 10 17.44 -13.89 -62.72
CA ALA A 10 17.32 -12.43 -62.73
C ALA A 10 16.72 -11.71 -63.95
N ARG A 11 15.54 -11.10 -63.75
CA ARG A 11 15.26 -9.70 -64.12
C ARG A 11 14.23 -9.08 -63.18
N VAL A 12 14.54 -7.85 -62.79
CA VAL A 12 13.90 -6.97 -61.81
C VAL A 12 12.54 -6.47 -62.31
N LEU A 13 11.52 -6.46 -61.44
CA LEU A 13 10.41 -5.52 -61.50
C LEU A 13 9.94 -5.19 -60.08
N GLY A 14 9.93 -3.91 -59.74
CA GLY A 14 9.66 -3.40 -58.40
C GLY A 14 8.22 -3.63 -57.94
N ILE A 15 8.08 -3.93 -56.65
CA ILE A 15 6.81 -3.92 -55.92
C ILE A 15 6.95 -2.88 -54.81
N VAL A 16 6.11 -1.86 -54.88
CA VAL A 16 5.80 -0.93 -53.80
C VAL A 16 5.17 -1.74 -52.67
N LEU A 17 5.88 -1.94 -51.56
CA LEU A 17 5.30 -2.49 -50.34
C LEU A 17 4.74 -1.32 -49.51
N CYS A 18 3.42 -1.17 -49.53
CA CYS A 18 2.70 -0.45 -48.50
C CYS A 18 2.92 -1.16 -47.16
N ILE A 19 3.70 -0.54 -46.27
CA ILE A 19 3.79 -0.95 -44.87
C ILE A 19 2.47 -0.53 -44.21
N VAL A 20 1.55 -1.48 -44.08
CA VAL A 20 0.43 -1.35 -43.14
C VAL A 20 1.02 -1.56 -41.75
N ALA A 21 1.15 -0.46 -40.99
CA ALA A 21 1.49 -0.50 -39.58
C ALA A 21 0.36 -1.24 -38.84
N ALA A 22 0.57 -2.52 -38.55
CA ALA A 22 -0.27 -3.26 -37.63
C ALA A 22 -0.03 -2.71 -36.23
N TRP A 23 -1.02 -1.97 -35.72
CA TRP A 23 -1.18 -1.71 -34.30
C TRP A 23 -1.46 -3.06 -33.62
N ALA A 24 -0.39 -3.78 -33.26
CA ALA A 24 -0.51 -4.93 -32.40
C ALA A 24 -0.90 -4.42 -31.00
N TRP A 25 -2.12 -4.74 -30.57
CA TRP A 25 -2.43 -4.86 -29.15
C TRP A 25 -1.34 -5.73 -28.52
N ARG A 26 -0.41 -5.10 -27.79
CA ARG A 26 0.52 -5.82 -26.94
C ARG A 26 -0.30 -6.56 -25.90
N CYS A 27 -0.27 -7.88 -25.95
CA CYS A 27 -0.44 -8.71 -24.75
C CYS A 27 0.43 -8.13 -23.62
N PRO A 28 0.05 -8.27 -22.34
CA PRO A 28 0.96 -7.90 -21.26
C PRO A 28 2.26 -8.65 -21.52
N ALA A 29 3.37 -7.90 -21.63
CA ALA A 29 4.68 -8.52 -21.72
C ALA A 29 4.81 -9.46 -20.51
N ALA A 30 5.32 -10.67 -20.71
CA ALA A 30 5.70 -11.53 -19.60
C ALA A 30 6.50 -10.68 -18.60
N GLU A 31 6.09 -10.72 -17.34
CA GLU A 31 6.72 -9.97 -16.26
C GLU A 31 8.24 -10.26 -16.26
N SER A 32 9.08 -9.22 -16.27
CA SER A 32 10.54 -9.40 -16.30
C SER A 32 11.00 -10.20 -15.07
N GLU A 33 12.04 -11.02 -15.18
CA GLU A 33 12.58 -11.78 -14.03
C GLU A 33 12.84 -10.89 -12.80
N ALA A 34 13.22 -9.62 -13.01
CA ALA A 34 13.42 -8.64 -11.94
C ALA A 34 12.13 -8.31 -11.16
N ILE A 35 10.96 -8.22 -11.81
CA ILE A 35 9.71 -7.92 -11.12
C ILE A 35 9.21 -9.13 -10.35
N GLU A 36 9.35 -10.35 -10.89
CA GLU A 36 9.02 -11.58 -10.16
C GLU A 36 9.94 -11.79 -8.95
N ALA A 37 11.25 -11.56 -9.11
CA ALA A 37 12.19 -11.60 -7.98
C ALA A 37 11.82 -10.57 -6.90
N TRP A 38 11.42 -9.36 -7.29
CA TRP A 38 10.94 -8.34 -6.35
C TRP A 38 9.63 -8.75 -5.66
N ARG A 39 8.68 -9.35 -6.38
CA ARG A 39 7.43 -9.88 -5.80
C ARG A 39 7.69 -10.96 -4.74
N ASP A 40 8.81 -11.68 -4.81
CA ASP A 40 9.16 -12.69 -3.82
C ASP A 40 9.73 -12.10 -2.52
N LEU A 41 10.26 -10.86 -2.57
CA LEU A 41 10.86 -10.17 -1.43
C LEU A 41 9.85 -9.73 -0.38
N LYS A 42 8.63 -9.35 -0.80
CA LYS A 42 7.45 -8.94 -0.01
C LYS A 42 7.58 -7.73 0.91
N PHE A 43 8.71 -7.51 1.57
CA PHE A 43 8.84 -6.55 2.65
C PHE A 43 10.13 -5.74 2.54
N GLY A 44 9.98 -4.41 2.45
CA GLY A 44 11.10 -3.47 2.33
C GLY A 44 11.03 -2.32 3.33
N LEU A 45 12.19 -1.75 3.62
CA LEU A 45 12.33 -0.54 4.42
C LEU A 45 12.20 0.69 3.53
N PHE A 46 11.32 1.62 3.88
CA PHE A 46 11.34 2.98 3.34
C PHE A 46 12.01 3.90 4.36
N VAL A 47 12.86 4.81 3.89
CA VAL A 47 13.51 5.80 4.75
C VAL A 47 13.31 7.19 4.19
N HIS A 48 12.54 8.01 4.91
CA HIS A 48 12.38 9.45 4.65
C HIS A 48 13.23 10.25 5.63
N TRP A 49 14.30 10.85 5.11
CA TRP A 49 15.27 11.54 5.95
C TRP A 49 15.90 12.75 5.25
N GLY A 50 16.29 13.73 6.05
CA GLY A 50 16.94 14.95 5.56
C GLY A 50 17.00 16.04 6.64
N PRO A 51 17.46 17.25 6.29
CA PRO A 51 17.64 18.35 7.22
C PRO A 51 16.37 18.76 7.99
N VAL A 52 15.19 18.49 7.43
CA VAL A 52 13.88 18.72 8.08
C VAL A 52 13.71 17.99 9.41
N SER A 53 14.43 16.89 9.62
CA SER A 53 14.46 16.18 10.91
C SER A 53 14.87 17.08 12.09
N LEU A 54 15.61 18.18 11.84
CA LEU A 54 15.91 19.21 12.84
C LEU A 54 14.65 19.95 13.35
N LYS A 55 13.56 19.91 12.60
CA LYS A 55 12.28 20.56 12.90
C LYS A 55 11.21 19.59 13.38
N GLY A 56 11.36 18.30 13.13
CA GLY A 56 10.37 17.30 13.53
C GLY A 56 9.04 17.40 12.75
N THR A 57 9.08 17.94 11.53
CA THR A 57 7.92 18.21 10.67
C THR A 57 8.04 17.45 9.33
N GLU A 58 6.96 17.41 8.56
CA GLU A 58 6.90 16.57 7.35
C GLU A 58 7.91 16.99 6.28
N ILE A 59 8.57 16.00 5.66
CA ILE A 59 9.60 16.21 4.63
C ILE A 59 9.01 16.80 3.36
N GLY A 60 9.64 17.82 2.81
CA GLY A 60 9.07 18.67 1.75
C GLY A 60 7.85 19.49 2.16
N TRP A 61 6.77 18.84 2.60
CA TRP A 61 5.43 19.44 2.75
C TRP A 61 5.33 20.53 3.82
N SER A 62 6.23 20.52 4.81
CA SER A 62 6.31 21.59 5.82
C SER A 62 6.97 22.87 5.29
N ARG A 63 7.72 22.82 4.18
CA ARG A 63 8.42 23.97 3.59
C ARG A 63 7.43 25.01 3.09
N GLY A 64 7.50 26.22 3.65
CA GLY A 64 6.59 27.33 3.35
C GLY A 64 5.21 27.21 4.02
N ARG A 65 4.98 26.18 4.85
CA ARG A 65 3.72 25.96 5.56
C ARG A 65 3.89 25.99 7.07
N GLU A 66 4.69 25.07 7.60
CA GLU A 66 5.00 24.97 9.04
C GLU A 66 6.38 25.55 9.34
N VAL A 67 7.29 25.47 8.37
CA VAL A 67 8.64 26.04 8.45
C VAL A 67 8.77 27.06 7.31
N PRO A 68 9.11 28.33 7.58
CA PRO A 68 9.37 29.32 6.53
C PRO A 68 10.36 28.79 5.48
N ALA A 69 10.11 29.04 4.19
CA ALA A 69 10.89 28.42 3.12
C ALA A 69 12.38 28.84 3.15
N ASP A 70 12.66 30.09 3.49
CA ASP A 70 14.01 30.64 3.66
C ASP A 70 14.76 30.00 4.85
N GLU A 71 14.05 29.68 5.93
CA GLU A 71 14.61 28.91 7.03
C GLU A 71 14.85 27.45 6.62
N TYR A 72 13.87 26.82 5.96
CA TYR A 72 13.92 25.43 5.52
C TYR A 72 15.14 25.16 4.64
N ASP A 73 15.36 26.03 3.65
CA ASP A 73 16.45 25.95 2.69
C ASP A 73 17.83 26.17 3.32
N GLN A 74 17.90 26.54 4.60
CA GLN A 74 19.14 26.70 5.35
C GLN A 74 19.35 25.64 6.42
N LEU A 75 18.39 24.73 6.65
CA LEU A 75 18.52 23.67 7.67
C LEU A 75 19.77 22.82 7.46
N TYR A 76 20.12 22.55 6.20
CA TYR A 76 21.29 21.73 5.84
C TYR A 76 22.61 22.29 6.41
N LYS A 77 22.73 23.62 6.59
CA LYS A 77 23.94 24.26 7.15
C LYS A 77 24.20 23.88 8.61
N ARG A 78 23.20 23.36 9.31
CA ARG A 78 23.30 22.88 10.71
C ARG A 78 23.10 21.38 10.83
N PHE A 79 22.78 20.71 9.73
CA PHE A 79 22.47 19.28 9.74
C PHE A 79 23.76 18.47 9.86
N ASN A 80 23.96 17.86 11.03
CA ASN A 80 25.18 17.11 11.34
C ASN A 80 24.85 15.80 12.10
N PRO A 81 24.36 14.77 11.41
CA PRO A 81 23.99 13.50 12.02
C PRO A 81 25.21 12.66 12.42
N THR A 82 25.87 13.04 13.52
CA THR A 82 27.12 12.43 14.00
C THR A 82 26.97 10.97 14.43
N LEU A 83 25.75 10.49 14.64
CA LEU A 83 25.43 9.11 15.01
C LEU A 83 24.83 8.31 13.84
N PHE A 84 24.90 8.82 12.60
CA PHE A 84 24.55 8.05 11.42
C PHE A 84 25.52 6.88 11.22
N ASP A 85 24.92 5.70 11.07
CA ASP A 85 25.59 4.43 10.83
C ASP A 85 24.76 3.60 9.84
N ALA A 86 25.30 3.43 8.63
CA ALA A 86 24.67 2.64 7.57
C ALA A 86 24.54 1.15 7.95
N GLU A 87 25.53 0.60 8.66
CA GLU A 87 25.50 -0.79 9.12
C GLU A 87 24.36 -1.01 10.11
N ALA A 88 24.17 -0.07 11.04
CA ALA A 88 23.08 -0.14 12.01
C ALA A 88 21.70 -0.12 11.32
N TRP A 89 21.52 0.73 10.31
CA TRP A 89 20.27 0.81 9.55
C TRP A 89 19.98 -0.47 8.78
N VAL A 90 20.98 -0.99 8.04
CA VAL A 90 20.81 -2.19 7.22
C VAL A 90 20.66 -3.45 8.08
N THR A 91 21.40 -3.54 9.18
CA THR A 91 21.25 -4.63 10.16
C THR A 91 19.84 -4.63 10.76
N THR A 92 19.33 -3.46 11.15
CA THR A 92 17.96 -3.32 11.65
C THR A 92 16.94 -3.81 10.60
N ALA A 93 17.09 -3.40 9.33
CA ALA A 93 16.21 -3.84 8.26
C ALA A 93 16.24 -5.37 8.08
N LYS A 94 17.44 -5.97 8.09
CA LYS A 94 17.64 -7.42 7.95
C LYS A 94 17.02 -8.20 9.10
N GLU A 95 17.26 -7.78 10.34
CA GLU A 95 16.71 -8.41 11.54
C GLU A 95 15.19 -8.27 11.61
N ALA A 96 14.64 -7.16 11.10
CA ALA A 96 13.21 -6.98 10.92
C ALA A 96 12.59 -7.85 9.82
N GLY A 97 13.40 -8.62 9.08
CA GLY A 97 12.95 -9.47 7.97
C GLY A 97 12.78 -8.72 6.65
N MET A 98 13.17 -7.45 6.54
CA MET A 98 13.11 -6.75 5.26
C MET A 98 14.17 -7.31 4.29
N ARG A 99 13.94 -7.11 2.99
CA ARG A 99 14.78 -7.65 1.91
C ARG A 99 15.31 -6.59 0.96
N TYR A 100 14.78 -5.39 1.03
CA TYR A 100 15.23 -4.23 0.26
C TYR A 100 15.06 -2.95 1.08
N LEU A 101 15.84 -1.92 0.75
CA LEU A 101 15.82 -0.61 1.41
C LEU A 101 15.71 0.48 0.36
N VAL A 102 14.68 1.33 0.46
CA VAL A 102 14.43 2.50 -0.39
C VAL A 102 14.74 3.76 0.41
N LEU A 103 15.81 4.48 0.03
CA LEU A 103 16.17 5.76 0.63
C LEU A 103 15.65 6.93 -0.20
N THR A 104 15.08 7.97 0.42
CA THR A 104 14.82 9.26 -0.25
C THR A 104 16.11 9.94 -0.71
N SER A 105 16.62 9.58 -1.89
CA SER A 105 17.81 10.23 -2.47
C SER A 105 17.59 11.73 -2.59
N LYS A 106 16.40 12.14 -3.05
CA LYS A 106 15.91 13.52 -3.09
C LYS A 106 14.40 13.53 -2.88
N HIS A 107 13.91 14.31 -1.92
CA HIS A 107 12.47 14.55 -1.72
C HIS A 107 12.00 15.82 -2.47
N HIS A 108 10.73 16.21 -2.34
CA HIS A 108 10.16 17.37 -3.04
C HIS A 108 10.85 18.70 -2.72
N ASP A 109 11.49 18.80 -1.55
CA ASP A 109 12.30 19.98 -1.19
C ASP A 109 13.59 20.12 -2.01
N GLY A 110 13.97 19.12 -2.81
CA GLY A 110 15.13 19.18 -3.70
C GLY A 110 16.47 18.85 -3.05
N PHE A 111 16.53 18.57 -1.73
CA PHE A 111 17.79 18.28 -1.05
C PHE A 111 18.29 16.87 -1.39
N CYS A 112 19.55 16.76 -1.85
CA CYS A 112 20.13 15.48 -2.25
C CYS A 112 20.93 14.83 -1.11
N LEU A 113 20.65 13.57 -0.78
CA LEU A 113 21.37 12.77 0.24
C LEU A 113 22.69 12.15 -0.27
N TRP A 114 23.21 12.63 -1.39
CA TRP A 114 24.53 12.30 -1.91
C TRP A 114 25.19 13.58 -2.48
N PRO A 115 26.53 13.65 -2.57
CA PRO A 115 27.23 14.82 -3.12
C PRO A 115 27.08 14.90 -4.66
N SER A 116 25.89 15.28 -5.13
CA SER A 116 25.56 15.38 -6.56
C SER A 116 26.36 16.49 -7.24
N LYS A 117 26.91 16.23 -8.44
CA LYS A 117 27.65 17.27 -9.19
C LYS A 117 26.77 18.33 -9.85
N TYR A 118 25.44 18.22 -9.74
CA TYR A 118 24.49 19.06 -10.46
C TYR A 118 23.81 20.13 -9.59
N THR A 119 24.06 20.15 -8.29
CA THR A 119 23.47 21.13 -7.35
C THR A 119 24.39 21.32 -6.16
N ASP A 120 24.40 22.51 -5.56
CA ASP A 120 25.05 22.73 -4.26
C ASP A 120 24.12 22.36 -3.08
N TYR A 121 22.86 22.05 -3.34
CA TYR A 121 21.86 21.73 -2.32
C TYR A 121 21.86 20.23 -2.00
N HIS A 122 22.95 19.79 -1.37
CA HIS A 122 23.20 18.37 -1.10
C HIS A 122 23.95 18.12 0.21
N ILE A 123 23.96 16.87 0.68
CA ILE A 123 24.56 16.46 1.94
C ILE A 123 26.07 16.76 2.07
N GLY A 124 26.81 16.77 0.96
CA GLY A 124 28.23 17.15 0.94
C GLY A 124 28.52 18.59 1.39
N ASN A 125 27.51 19.48 1.36
CA ASN A 125 27.61 20.89 1.75
C ASN A 125 27.05 21.15 3.16
N THR A 126 26.80 20.08 3.93
CA THR A 126 26.45 20.16 5.35
C THR A 126 27.72 20.03 6.21
N PRO A 127 27.67 20.29 7.52
CA PRO A 127 28.77 19.93 8.43
C PRO A 127 29.09 18.43 8.49
N PHE A 128 28.20 17.56 8.00
CA PHE A 128 28.37 16.11 8.01
C PHE A 128 29.34 15.58 6.94
N GLN A 129 29.29 16.16 5.74
CA GLN A 129 30.21 15.90 4.62
C GLN A 129 30.44 14.42 4.25
N ARG A 130 29.44 13.54 4.45
CA ARG A 130 29.50 12.11 4.09
C ARG A 130 28.52 11.75 2.97
N ASP A 131 28.85 10.71 2.22
CA ASP A 131 28.04 10.18 1.12
C ASP A 131 27.16 9.03 1.62
N VAL A 132 25.98 9.38 2.13
CA VAL A 132 25.03 8.43 2.76
C VAL A 132 24.59 7.33 1.79
N MET A 133 24.43 7.65 0.51
CA MET A 133 24.04 6.67 -0.50
C MET A 133 25.13 5.62 -0.74
N ARG A 134 26.42 6.02 -0.76
CA ARG A 134 27.54 5.07 -0.87
C ARG A 134 27.58 4.10 0.29
N GLU A 135 27.47 4.63 1.51
CA GLU A 135 27.59 3.85 2.73
C GLU A 135 26.44 2.85 2.86
N LEU A 136 25.20 3.26 2.55
CA LEU A 136 24.06 2.36 2.54
C LEU A 136 24.11 1.33 1.41
N ALA A 137 24.56 1.70 0.22
CA ALA A 137 24.73 0.76 -0.89
C ALA A 137 25.75 -0.35 -0.54
N ALA A 138 26.87 0.02 0.08
CA ALA A 138 27.89 -0.91 0.54
C ALA A 138 27.36 -1.86 1.62
N ALA A 139 26.73 -1.31 2.68
CA ALA A 139 26.15 -2.12 3.76
C ALA A 139 25.04 -3.05 3.23
N CYS A 140 24.18 -2.57 2.34
CA CYS A 140 23.16 -3.40 1.68
C CYS A 140 23.76 -4.60 0.94
N ALA A 141 24.84 -4.36 0.17
CA ALA A 141 25.54 -5.42 -0.55
C ALA A 141 26.17 -6.46 0.38
N GLU A 142 26.74 -6.03 1.52
CA GLU A 142 27.32 -6.94 2.53
C GLU A 142 26.24 -7.80 3.19
N HIS A 143 25.06 -7.24 3.47
CA HIS A 143 24.02 -7.92 4.22
C HIS A 143 23.02 -8.71 3.37
N GLY A 144 23.10 -8.61 2.04
CA GLY A 144 22.15 -9.22 1.11
C GLY A 144 20.80 -8.50 1.07
N ILE A 145 20.79 -7.20 1.36
CA ILE A 145 19.62 -6.33 1.22
C ILE A 145 19.73 -5.61 -0.13
N GLN A 146 18.65 -5.57 -0.90
CA GLN A 146 18.67 -4.88 -2.18
C GLN A 146 18.63 -3.35 -1.95
N PHE A 147 19.66 -2.64 -2.40
CA PHE A 147 19.71 -1.19 -2.31
C PHE A 147 18.82 -0.55 -3.39
N CYS A 148 17.93 0.34 -2.96
CA CYS A 148 16.95 1.02 -3.78
C CYS A 148 16.89 2.50 -3.42
N THR A 149 16.32 3.31 -4.31
CA THR A 149 16.23 4.76 -4.11
C THR A 149 14.84 5.27 -4.43
N TYR A 150 14.36 6.22 -3.64
CA TYR A 150 13.30 7.13 -4.01
C TYR A 150 13.90 8.40 -4.62
N HIS A 151 13.28 8.95 -5.66
CA HIS A 151 13.66 10.20 -6.26
C HIS A 151 12.44 11.03 -6.69
N SER A 152 12.30 12.22 -6.11
CA SER A 152 11.20 13.13 -6.46
C SER A 152 11.36 13.71 -7.87
N ILE A 153 10.29 13.60 -8.67
CA ILE A 153 10.13 14.28 -9.96
C ILE A 153 9.92 15.77 -9.74
N CYS A 154 9.08 16.17 -8.79
CA CYS A 154 8.89 17.58 -8.48
C CYS A 154 10.04 18.09 -7.60
N ASP A 155 10.34 19.39 -7.74
CA ASP A 155 11.44 20.01 -7.01
C ASP A 155 11.10 21.46 -6.69
N TRP A 156 10.63 21.68 -5.46
CA TRP A 156 10.17 22.99 -5.01
C TRP A 156 11.31 23.96 -4.71
N TYR A 157 12.57 23.52 -4.77
CA TYR A 157 13.76 24.34 -4.63
C TYR A 157 14.33 24.76 -5.99
N HIS A 158 14.47 23.84 -6.95
CA HIS A 158 15.17 24.07 -8.20
C HIS A 158 14.50 25.17 -9.05
N PRO A 159 15.21 26.23 -9.48
CA PRO A 159 14.60 27.41 -10.12
C PRO A 159 13.88 27.09 -11.43
N ASP A 160 14.32 26.06 -12.15
CA ASP A 160 13.72 25.66 -13.43
C ASP A 160 12.44 24.86 -13.33
N TYR A 161 12.18 24.25 -12.17
CA TYR A 161 10.96 23.48 -12.00
C TYR A 161 9.77 24.45 -11.80
N PRO A 162 8.67 24.36 -12.59
CA PRO A 162 7.70 25.46 -12.65
C PRO A 162 6.93 25.77 -11.37
N MET A 163 6.78 24.79 -10.48
CA MET A 163 5.97 24.94 -9.27
C MET A 163 6.83 25.11 -8.01
N GLY A 164 6.29 25.82 -7.03
CA GLY A 164 6.87 26.03 -5.70
C GLY A 164 6.15 25.26 -4.59
N SER A 165 6.53 25.54 -3.35
CA SER A 165 6.15 24.75 -2.17
C SER A 165 4.92 25.28 -1.43
N PRO A 166 4.23 24.41 -0.66
CA PRO A 166 4.17 22.97 -0.85
C PRO A 166 3.13 22.61 -1.92
N GLY A 167 3.20 21.40 -2.46
CA GLY A 167 2.19 20.82 -3.35
C GLY A 167 1.96 21.58 -4.65
N GLY A 168 2.97 22.29 -5.15
CA GLY A 168 2.84 23.12 -6.32
C GLY A 168 1.87 24.30 -6.16
N SER A 169 1.69 24.82 -4.94
CA SER A 169 0.74 25.90 -4.65
C SER A 169 1.14 27.28 -5.21
N THR A 170 2.40 27.44 -5.63
CA THR A 170 2.93 28.69 -6.18
C THR A 170 3.63 28.46 -7.53
N LYS A 171 3.72 29.49 -8.37
CA LYS A 171 4.47 29.45 -9.64
C LYS A 171 5.81 30.16 -9.49
N LYS A 172 6.87 29.59 -10.08
CA LYS A 172 8.18 30.24 -10.14
C LYS A 172 8.23 31.29 -11.26
N PRO A 173 9.03 32.36 -11.11
CA PRO A 173 9.00 33.50 -12.04
C PRO A 173 9.57 33.20 -13.43
N SER A 174 10.61 32.37 -13.52
CA SER A 174 11.32 32.09 -14.78
C SER A 174 11.71 30.61 -14.91
N PRO A 175 10.76 29.66 -14.91
CA PRO A 175 11.07 28.24 -14.97
C PRO A 175 11.44 27.78 -16.39
N ASN A 176 12.12 26.63 -16.48
CA ASN A 176 12.52 26.00 -17.72
C ASN A 176 12.44 24.47 -17.59
N MET A 177 11.25 23.92 -17.84
CA MET A 177 10.99 22.49 -17.65
C MET A 177 11.94 21.57 -18.46
N PRO A 178 12.28 21.86 -19.73
CA PRO A 178 13.26 21.06 -20.46
C PRO A 178 14.65 21.02 -19.80
N ARG A 179 15.14 22.15 -19.28
CA ARG A 179 16.42 22.20 -18.54
C ARG A 179 16.35 21.41 -17.23
N TYR A 180 15.23 21.52 -16.51
CA TYR A 180 14.98 20.72 -15.31
C TYR A 180 14.91 19.22 -15.62
N PHE A 181 14.25 18.83 -16.71
CA PHE A 181 14.14 17.43 -17.10
C PHE A 181 15.51 16.83 -17.43
N GLN A 182 16.39 17.60 -18.09
CA GLN A 182 17.78 17.17 -18.27
C GLN A 182 18.52 17.04 -16.93
N TYR A 183 18.30 17.94 -15.97
CA TYR A 183 18.84 17.84 -14.61
C TYR A 183 18.36 16.55 -13.91
N LEU A 184 17.07 16.21 -14.00
CA LEU A 184 16.51 14.96 -13.48
C LEU A 184 17.13 13.71 -14.13
N LYS A 185 17.27 13.67 -15.46
CA LYS A 185 17.94 12.57 -16.19
C LYS A 185 19.42 12.43 -15.81
N ASN A 186 20.07 13.55 -15.52
CA ASN A 186 21.45 13.61 -15.11
C ASN A 186 21.65 13.07 -13.68
N GLN A 187 20.79 13.44 -12.73
CA GLN A 187 20.83 12.92 -11.35
C GLN A 187 20.48 11.44 -11.29
N THR A 188 19.43 11.00 -11.99
CA THR A 188 19.03 9.59 -12.02
C THR A 188 20.11 8.69 -12.65
N ARG A 189 20.79 9.17 -13.70
CA ARG A 189 21.99 8.50 -14.25
C ARG A 189 23.12 8.45 -13.22
N GLU A 190 23.44 9.57 -12.58
CA GLU A 190 24.50 9.64 -11.56
C GLU A 190 24.24 8.64 -10.44
N ILE A 191 22.99 8.47 -10.02
CA ILE A 191 22.60 7.50 -9.01
C ILE A 191 22.85 6.06 -9.48
N ILE A 192 22.37 5.71 -10.69
CA ILE A 192 22.53 4.36 -11.26
C ILE A 192 24.01 4.01 -11.46
N GLU A 193 24.80 4.92 -12.03
CA GLU A 193 26.20 4.67 -12.39
C GLU A 193 27.12 4.61 -11.15
N ASN A 194 26.83 5.36 -10.08
CA ASN A 194 27.72 5.46 -8.92
C ASN A 194 27.36 4.54 -7.75
N TYR A 195 26.09 4.14 -7.63
CA TYR A 195 25.57 3.37 -6.49
C TYR A 195 24.86 2.08 -6.90
N GLY A 196 24.71 1.82 -8.20
CA GLY A 196 24.09 0.61 -8.72
C GLY A 196 24.98 -0.64 -8.62
N PRO A 197 24.43 -1.82 -8.97
CA PRO A 197 23.09 -2.01 -9.53
C PRO A 197 21.99 -1.76 -8.48
N LEU A 198 20.98 -0.97 -8.84
CA LEU A 198 19.85 -0.67 -7.97
C LEU A 198 18.77 -1.75 -8.09
N GLY A 199 17.98 -1.97 -7.05
CA GLY A 199 16.75 -2.75 -7.20
C GLY A 199 15.61 -1.95 -7.79
N ILE A 200 15.25 -0.88 -7.09
CA ILE A 200 14.10 -0.04 -7.39
C ILE A 200 14.56 1.42 -7.51
N MET A 201 14.01 2.14 -8.48
CA MET A 201 13.95 3.60 -8.45
C MET A 201 12.49 4.04 -8.34
N TRP A 202 12.12 4.50 -7.15
CA TRP A 202 10.76 4.89 -6.77
C TRP A 202 10.56 6.38 -7.04
N PHE A 203 9.68 6.74 -7.97
CA PHE A 203 9.39 8.12 -8.33
C PHE A 203 8.14 8.68 -7.65
N ASP A 204 8.10 10.01 -7.50
CA ASP A 204 6.96 10.71 -6.91
C ASP A 204 6.83 12.14 -7.44
N GLY A 205 5.71 12.82 -7.20
CA GLY A 205 5.50 14.21 -7.62
C GLY A 205 4.83 14.36 -8.99
N GLN A 206 4.41 13.25 -9.58
CA GLN A 206 3.80 13.17 -10.90
C GLN A 206 2.45 13.86 -11.04
N TRP A 207 1.78 14.17 -9.93
CA TRP A 207 0.48 14.85 -9.94
C TRP A 207 0.58 16.30 -10.43
N GLU A 208 1.76 16.92 -10.38
CA GLU A 208 1.91 18.31 -10.78
C GLU A 208 1.79 18.47 -12.30
N GLU A 209 1.14 19.57 -12.70
CA GLU A 209 0.77 19.86 -14.09
C GLU A 209 1.97 19.87 -15.06
N PRO A 210 3.15 20.41 -14.71
CA PRO A 210 4.29 20.42 -15.63
C PRO A 210 4.83 19.05 -16.02
N TRP A 211 4.59 18.01 -15.21
CA TRP A 211 4.95 16.66 -15.57
C TRP A 211 3.95 16.12 -16.58
N THR A 212 4.39 15.55 -17.70
CA THR A 212 3.50 15.03 -18.75
C THR A 212 3.72 13.53 -18.94
N LEU A 213 2.80 12.87 -19.64
CA LEU A 213 2.99 11.47 -20.05
C LEU A 213 4.27 11.30 -20.87
N GLU A 214 4.56 12.25 -21.77
CA GLU A 214 5.76 12.23 -22.61
C GLU A 214 7.06 12.25 -21.78
N TYR A 215 7.16 13.14 -20.79
CA TYR A 215 8.31 13.16 -19.89
C TYR A 215 8.46 11.86 -19.09
N GLY A 216 7.34 11.32 -18.59
CA GLY A 216 7.35 10.08 -17.82
C GLY A 216 7.76 8.86 -18.65
N ASP A 217 7.22 8.74 -19.85
CA ASP A 217 7.52 7.63 -20.77
C ASP A 217 8.97 7.71 -21.28
N GLU A 218 9.47 8.92 -21.57
CA GLU A 218 10.87 9.14 -21.94
C GLU A 218 11.81 8.80 -20.78
N LEU A 219 11.50 9.24 -19.56
CA LEU A 219 12.32 8.94 -18.38
C LEU A 219 12.36 7.43 -18.12
N TYR A 220 11.20 6.76 -18.15
CA TYR A 220 11.14 5.31 -17.98
C TYR A 220 12.01 4.58 -19.03
N ALA A 221 11.86 4.91 -20.32
CA ALA A 221 12.65 4.30 -21.39
C ALA A 221 14.16 4.57 -21.23
N TYR A 222 14.52 5.79 -20.86
CA TYR A 222 15.91 6.18 -20.58
C TYR A 222 16.53 5.34 -19.46
N LEU A 223 15.82 5.16 -18.34
CA LEU A 223 16.32 4.40 -17.18
C LEU A 223 16.42 2.91 -17.47
N LYS A 224 15.44 2.31 -18.17
CA LYS A 224 15.53 0.92 -18.61
C LYS A 224 16.66 0.71 -19.62
N GLY A 225 17.03 1.74 -20.38
CA GLY A 225 18.24 1.73 -21.23
C GLY A 225 19.56 1.75 -20.44
N LEU A 226 19.60 2.37 -19.26
CA LEU A 226 20.76 2.39 -18.38
C LEU A 226 20.90 1.11 -17.58
N GLN A 227 19.79 0.60 -17.03
CA GLN A 227 19.75 -0.61 -16.23
C GLN A 227 18.46 -1.39 -16.56
N PRO A 228 18.51 -2.38 -17.47
CA PRO A 228 17.32 -3.11 -17.93
C PRO A 228 16.50 -3.79 -16.83
N ASN A 229 17.16 -4.25 -15.77
CA ASN A 229 16.54 -4.94 -14.64
C ASN A 229 16.08 -3.99 -13.52
N LEU A 230 16.16 -2.67 -13.71
CA LEU A 230 15.64 -1.70 -12.74
C LEU A 230 14.12 -1.79 -12.64
N VAL A 231 13.60 -1.93 -11.43
CA VAL A 231 12.16 -1.89 -11.14
C VAL A 231 11.75 -0.44 -10.87
N ILE A 232 10.68 0.03 -11.52
CA ILE A 232 10.23 1.42 -11.45
C ILE A 232 8.74 1.47 -11.18
N ASN A 233 8.27 2.30 -10.25
CA ASN A 233 6.85 2.41 -9.94
C ASN A 233 6.05 3.19 -11.00
N ASN A 234 4.72 3.05 -11.01
CA ASN A 234 3.82 3.74 -11.95
C ASN A 234 3.81 5.28 -11.84
N ARG A 235 4.40 5.84 -10.79
CA ARG A 235 4.52 7.30 -10.61
C ARG A 235 5.62 7.92 -11.47
N VAL A 236 6.48 7.14 -12.12
CA VAL A 236 7.37 7.69 -13.17
C VAL A 236 6.56 8.39 -14.28
N SER A 237 5.36 7.87 -14.58
CA SER A 237 4.41 8.44 -15.56
C SER A 237 3.33 9.25 -14.83
N LYS A 238 2.04 8.97 -15.04
CA LYS A 238 0.91 9.64 -14.36
C LYS A 238 0.16 8.72 -13.38
N GLY A 239 0.88 7.83 -12.70
CA GLY A 239 0.27 6.84 -11.81
C GLY A 239 -0.71 5.96 -12.57
N ARG A 240 -1.94 5.80 -12.04
CA ARG A 240 -3.00 5.00 -12.69
C ARG A 240 -3.48 5.56 -14.04
N ASN A 241 -3.17 6.82 -14.35
CA ASN A 241 -3.52 7.44 -15.64
C ASN A 241 -2.37 7.33 -16.67
N GLY A 242 -1.21 6.82 -16.27
CA GLY A 242 -0.07 6.58 -17.15
C GLY A 242 0.00 5.14 -17.67
N ILE A 243 0.84 4.92 -18.66
CA ILE A 243 1.09 3.58 -19.23
C ILE A 243 2.44 2.98 -18.77
N ALA A 244 3.39 3.80 -18.31
CA ALA A 244 4.70 3.35 -17.89
C ALA A 244 4.78 3.01 -16.38
N GLY A 245 5.81 2.25 -16.02
CA GLY A 245 6.05 1.73 -14.67
C GLY A 245 5.65 0.26 -14.52
N ASP A 246 6.37 -0.44 -13.66
CA ASP A 246 6.34 -1.89 -13.50
C ASP A 246 5.29 -2.33 -12.46
N TYR A 247 4.93 -1.47 -11.49
CA TYR A 247 3.99 -1.80 -10.41
C TYR A 247 3.20 -0.58 -9.89
N ASP A 248 2.07 -0.83 -9.23
CA ASP A 248 1.21 0.21 -8.65
C ASP A 248 1.54 0.54 -7.18
N THR A 249 1.21 1.76 -6.73
CA THR A 249 1.58 2.24 -5.38
C THR A 249 0.39 2.75 -4.55
N PRO A 250 -0.45 1.89 -3.96
CA PRO A 250 -1.35 2.32 -2.88
C PRO A 250 -0.56 2.98 -1.75
N GLU A 251 -0.99 4.16 -1.28
CA GLU A 251 -0.28 4.93 -0.27
C GLU A 251 -1.15 5.12 0.97
N GLN A 252 -0.56 4.89 2.16
CA GLN A 252 -1.23 4.96 3.47
C GLN A 252 -2.50 4.11 3.58
N ARG A 253 -2.66 3.12 2.69
CA ARG A 253 -3.73 2.12 2.71
C ARG A 253 -3.23 0.80 2.16
N ILE A 254 -3.86 -0.29 2.60
CA ILE A 254 -3.66 -1.62 2.04
C ILE A 254 -4.33 -1.64 0.65
N GLY A 255 -3.60 -2.12 -0.37
CA GLY A 255 -4.17 -2.31 -1.70
C GLY A 255 -5.21 -3.44 -1.74
N ASN A 256 -6.15 -3.35 -2.67
CA ASN A 256 -7.13 -4.41 -2.90
C ASN A 256 -6.43 -5.64 -3.50
N PHE A 257 -7.07 -6.80 -3.40
CA PHE A 257 -6.58 -8.01 -4.05
C PHE A 257 -6.40 -7.77 -5.55
N GLN A 258 -5.16 -7.89 -6.04
CA GLN A 258 -4.79 -7.67 -7.43
C GLN A 258 -3.61 -8.57 -7.79
N ASN A 259 -3.83 -9.54 -8.68
CA ASN A 259 -2.82 -10.49 -9.13
C ASN A 259 -2.54 -10.42 -10.65
N ASN A 260 -3.12 -9.43 -11.34
CA ASN A 260 -2.91 -9.18 -12.78
C ASN A 260 -1.88 -8.09 -13.06
N ARG A 261 -1.47 -7.33 -12.02
CA ARG A 261 -0.44 -6.32 -12.06
C ARG A 261 0.18 -6.20 -10.68
N PRO A 262 1.52 -6.24 -10.53
CA PRO A 262 2.17 -6.13 -9.24
C PRO A 262 1.91 -4.77 -8.58
N TRP A 263 1.91 -4.73 -7.26
CA TRP A 263 1.69 -3.50 -6.51
C TRP A 263 2.40 -3.51 -5.15
N GLU A 264 2.65 -2.32 -4.62
CA GLU A 264 3.35 -2.10 -3.36
C GLU A 264 2.59 -1.06 -2.52
N THR A 265 2.13 -1.45 -1.34
CA THR A 265 1.65 -0.45 -0.38
C THR A 265 2.85 0.23 0.26
N CYS A 266 2.94 1.56 0.15
CA CYS A 266 3.83 2.36 0.98
C CYS A 266 3.07 2.85 2.23
N MET A 267 3.61 2.59 3.42
CA MET A 267 2.94 2.92 4.67
C MET A 267 3.93 3.34 5.77
N THR A 268 3.56 4.35 6.56
CA THR A 268 4.33 4.82 7.71
C THR A 268 4.16 3.94 8.94
N ILE A 269 5.24 3.70 9.71
CA ILE A 269 5.14 3.08 11.04
C ILE A 269 4.47 4.01 12.05
N CYS A 270 4.71 5.31 11.93
CA CYS A 270 4.06 6.38 12.69
C CYS A 270 3.02 7.12 11.82
N GLN A 271 2.69 8.38 12.12
CA GLN A 271 1.71 9.17 11.35
C GLN A 271 2.35 10.03 10.26
N GLN A 272 3.65 10.30 10.37
CA GLN A 272 4.44 11.11 9.43
C GLN A 272 5.48 10.26 8.68
N TRP A 273 5.87 10.69 7.47
CA TRP A 273 6.98 10.05 6.75
C TRP A 273 8.32 10.38 7.38
N ALA A 274 8.59 11.68 7.58
CA ALA A 274 9.78 12.14 8.28
C ALA A 274 9.68 11.95 9.80
N TRP A 275 10.81 12.04 10.50
CA TRP A 275 10.81 12.01 11.96
C TRP A 275 9.97 13.14 12.57
N LYS A 276 9.14 12.79 13.56
CA LYS A 276 8.40 13.72 14.41
C LYS A 276 8.55 13.27 15.87
N PRO A 277 8.93 14.17 16.79
CA PRO A 277 9.09 13.80 18.19
C PRO A 277 7.76 13.37 18.80
N ASN A 278 7.78 12.26 19.55
CA ASN A 278 6.61 11.69 20.21
C ASN A 278 5.44 11.36 19.25
N ASP A 279 5.74 10.99 18.01
CA ASP A 279 4.70 10.60 17.07
C ASP A 279 4.00 9.30 17.51
N VAL A 280 2.72 9.20 17.15
CA VAL A 280 1.90 8.02 17.47
C VAL A 280 2.33 6.89 16.53
N MET A 281 2.78 5.79 17.12
CA MET A 281 3.27 4.61 16.41
C MET A 281 2.17 3.55 16.38
N LYS A 282 1.96 2.92 15.21
CA LYS A 282 1.15 1.70 15.09
C LYS A 282 1.63 0.66 16.08
N SER A 283 0.77 -0.19 16.62
CA SER A 283 1.05 -1.34 17.50
C SER A 283 1.73 -2.51 16.74
N GLU A 284 2.26 -3.49 17.47
CA GLU A 284 2.83 -4.71 16.88
C GLU A 284 1.79 -5.44 16.02
N LYS A 285 0.57 -5.58 16.57
CA LYS A 285 -0.58 -6.16 15.88
C LYS A 285 -0.88 -5.44 14.56
N GLU A 286 -1.00 -4.12 14.58
CA GLU A 286 -1.26 -3.33 13.37
C GLU A 286 -0.15 -3.51 12.33
N CYS A 287 1.11 -3.52 12.74
CA CYS A 287 2.25 -3.71 11.84
C CYS A 287 2.25 -5.09 11.17
N ILE A 288 2.09 -6.17 11.95
CA ILE A 288 2.08 -7.54 11.43
C ILE A 288 0.86 -7.78 10.54
N GLN A 289 -0.33 -7.37 10.99
CA GLN A 289 -1.55 -7.54 10.20
C GLN A 289 -1.54 -6.70 8.92
N THR A 290 -0.88 -5.53 8.91
CA THR A 290 -0.67 -4.77 7.68
C THR A 290 0.14 -5.58 6.67
N LEU A 291 1.29 -6.15 7.09
CA LEU A 291 2.13 -6.97 6.22
C LEU A 291 1.36 -8.18 5.67
N VAL A 292 0.70 -8.94 6.55
CA VAL A 292 -0.07 -10.14 6.18
C VAL A 292 -1.18 -9.82 5.19
N ARG A 293 -1.93 -8.73 5.41
CA ARG A 293 -3.02 -8.31 4.52
C ARG A 293 -2.50 -7.81 3.17
N VAL A 294 -1.39 -7.09 3.15
CA VAL A 294 -0.76 -6.66 1.89
C VAL A 294 -0.33 -7.87 1.06
N VAL A 295 0.35 -8.83 1.67
CA VAL A 295 0.83 -10.04 0.99
C VAL A 295 -0.34 -10.91 0.54
N GLY A 296 -1.39 -11.02 1.36
CA GLY A 296 -2.62 -11.73 0.99
C GLY A 296 -3.41 -11.05 -0.13
N GLY A 297 -3.19 -9.76 -0.38
CA GLY A 297 -3.68 -9.04 -1.57
C GLY A 297 -2.81 -9.21 -2.82
N ASP A 298 -1.76 -10.05 -2.73
CA ASP A 298 -0.70 -10.26 -3.73
C ASP A 298 0.25 -9.06 -3.93
N GLY A 299 0.38 -8.20 -2.91
CA GLY A 299 1.25 -7.03 -2.93
C GLY A 299 2.54 -7.19 -2.12
N ASN A 300 3.39 -6.17 -2.23
CA ASN A 300 4.55 -5.93 -1.36
C ASN A 300 4.27 -4.77 -0.39
N LEU A 301 4.89 -4.79 0.79
CA LEU A 301 4.83 -3.72 1.78
C LEU A 301 6.18 -2.98 1.82
N LEU A 302 6.15 -1.69 1.52
CA LEU A 302 7.26 -0.77 1.72
C LEU A 302 6.98 0.08 2.97
N PHE A 303 7.61 -0.28 4.09
CA PHE A 303 7.26 0.23 5.41
C PHE A 303 8.25 1.27 5.90
N ASN A 304 7.74 2.46 6.22
CA ASN A 304 8.57 3.63 6.42
C ASN A 304 8.97 3.87 7.88
N VAL A 305 10.24 4.24 8.04
CA VAL A 305 10.80 4.87 9.25
C VAL A 305 11.24 6.31 8.95
N GLY A 306 11.23 7.14 9.99
CA GLY A 306 11.77 8.50 9.95
C GLY A 306 12.97 8.62 10.90
N PRO A 307 14.22 8.59 10.39
CA PRO A 307 15.40 8.72 11.24
C PRO A 307 15.51 10.11 11.89
N MET A 308 16.06 10.13 13.09
CA MET A 308 16.28 11.32 13.91
C MET A 308 17.33 12.26 13.29
N PRO A 309 17.39 13.54 13.70
CA PRO A 309 18.38 14.48 13.21
C PRO A 309 19.84 14.11 13.52
N ASP A 310 20.08 13.21 14.47
CA ASP A 310 21.42 12.71 14.79
C ASP A 310 21.86 11.53 13.90
N GLY A 311 20.98 10.99 13.05
CA GLY A 311 21.28 9.89 12.12
C GLY A 311 20.87 8.51 12.59
N ARG A 312 20.28 8.36 13.78
CA ARG A 312 19.73 7.06 14.22
C ARG A 312 18.29 6.89 13.77
N ILE A 313 17.89 5.68 13.40
CA ILE A 313 16.46 5.32 13.38
C ILE A 313 15.95 5.46 14.83
N GLU A 314 14.77 6.05 15.01
CA GLU A 314 14.22 6.25 16.35
C GLU A 314 14.14 4.90 17.11
N PRO A 315 14.64 4.79 18.35
CA PRO A 315 14.69 3.52 19.08
C PRO A 315 13.35 2.79 19.17
N ARG A 316 12.24 3.51 19.37
CA ARG A 316 10.88 2.92 19.37
C ARG A 316 10.54 2.24 18.04
N GLN A 317 10.95 2.83 16.92
CA GLN A 317 10.74 2.28 15.58
C GLN A 317 11.62 1.04 15.37
N VAL A 318 12.87 1.06 15.85
CA VAL A 318 13.76 -0.12 15.83
C VAL A 318 13.15 -1.28 16.61
N GLU A 319 12.74 -1.05 17.86
CA GLU A 319 12.10 -2.08 18.71
C GLU A 319 10.89 -2.71 18.02
N ARG A 320 10.00 -1.90 17.46
CA ARG A 320 8.81 -2.39 16.72
C ARG A 320 9.19 -3.19 15.47
N LEU A 321 10.19 -2.77 14.72
CA LEU A 321 10.67 -3.53 13.57
C LEU A 321 11.27 -4.88 13.98
N LEU A 322 11.99 -4.94 15.10
CA LEU A 322 12.53 -6.20 15.63
C LEU A 322 11.43 -7.14 16.13
N GLU A 323 10.35 -6.64 16.71
CA GLU A 323 9.15 -7.44 17.05
C GLU A 323 8.55 -8.09 15.79
N MET A 324 8.40 -7.33 14.70
CA MET A 324 7.98 -7.89 13.40
C MET A 324 8.98 -8.96 12.90
N GLY A 325 10.28 -8.70 13.05
CA GLY A 325 11.35 -9.64 12.70
C GLY A 325 11.27 -10.96 13.46
N GLN A 326 10.94 -10.92 14.76
CA GLN A 326 10.74 -12.13 15.58
C GLN A 326 9.56 -12.97 15.08
N TRP A 327 8.46 -12.32 14.68
CA TRP A 327 7.31 -13.01 14.08
C TRP A 327 7.68 -13.60 12.71
N LEU A 328 8.35 -12.84 11.85
CA LEU A 328 8.82 -13.29 10.53
C LEU A 328 9.87 -14.41 10.62
N GLY A 329 10.66 -14.46 11.69
CA GLY A 329 11.58 -15.56 11.94
C GLY A 329 10.88 -16.91 12.15
N LYS A 330 9.64 -16.90 12.66
CA LYS A 330 8.83 -18.11 12.90
C LYS A 330 7.92 -18.45 11.72
N TYR A 331 7.37 -17.42 11.08
CA TYR A 331 6.28 -17.58 10.11
C TYR A 331 6.59 -17.03 8.72
N GLY A 332 7.81 -16.55 8.46
CA GLY A 332 8.18 -15.93 7.19
C GLY A 332 7.95 -16.80 5.95
N GLN A 333 7.87 -18.13 6.10
CA GLN A 333 7.49 -19.06 5.03
C GLN A 333 6.09 -18.82 4.46
N THR A 334 5.20 -18.18 5.22
CA THR A 334 3.85 -17.80 4.78
C THR A 334 3.81 -16.45 4.07
N ILE A 335 4.94 -15.71 4.10
CA ILE A 335 5.11 -14.40 3.50
C ILE A 335 6.00 -14.48 2.25
N TYR A 336 7.28 -14.83 2.41
CA TYR A 336 8.26 -14.74 1.32
C TYR A 336 8.04 -15.79 0.23
N GLY A 337 8.14 -15.35 -1.03
CA GLY A 337 7.95 -16.21 -2.20
C GLY A 337 6.54 -16.81 -2.32
N THR A 338 5.55 -16.24 -1.64
CA THR A 338 4.14 -16.62 -1.80
C THR A 338 3.43 -15.72 -2.81
N ARG A 339 2.21 -16.10 -3.19
CA ARG A 339 1.25 -15.24 -3.88
C ARG A 339 -0.02 -15.13 -3.04
N GLY A 340 -0.78 -14.04 -3.23
CA GLY A 340 -2.04 -13.82 -2.51
C GLY A 340 -3.13 -14.80 -2.95
N GLY A 341 -4.03 -15.14 -2.03
CA GLY A 341 -5.16 -16.04 -2.26
C GLY A 341 -4.92 -17.47 -1.75
N PRO A 342 -5.84 -18.42 -2.01
CA PRO A 342 -7.00 -18.31 -2.89
C PRO A 342 -8.21 -17.60 -2.27
N PHE A 343 -8.18 -17.23 -0.99
CA PHE A 343 -9.22 -16.42 -0.35
C PHE A 343 -8.81 -14.95 -0.32
N LYS A 344 -9.64 -14.08 -0.89
CA LYS A 344 -9.36 -12.65 -0.93
C LYS A 344 -9.30 -12.09 0.49
N THR A 345 -8.32 -11.22 0.70
CA THR A 345 -8.06 -10.59 1.99
C THR A 345 -9.20 -9.66 2.41
N THR A 346 -9.54 -9.67 3.69
CA THR A 346 -10.46 -8.77 4.39
C THR A 346 -9.76 -8.16 5.60
N ALA A 347 -10.50 -7.47 6.47
CA ALA A 347 -9.97 -6.99 7.74
C ALA A 347 -9.66 -8.13 8.74
N SER A 348 -10.41 -9.24 8.68
CA SER A 348 -10.31 -10.34 9.65
C SER A 348 -9.56 -11.56 9.13
N LEU A 349 -9.30 -11.64 7.82
CA LEU A 349 -8.64 -12.80 7.22
C LEU A 349 -7.78 -12.40 6.03
N ALA A 350 -6.64 -13.05 5.88
CA ALA A 350 -5.85 -13.05 4.65
C ALA A 350 -5.50 -14.48 4.25
N SER A 351 -5.14 -14.69 2.99
CA SER A 351 -4.52 -15.96 2.61
C SER A 351 -3.40 -15.77 1.60
N THR A 352 -2.40 -16.63 1.71
CA THR A 352 -1.29 -16.72 0.78
C THR A 352 -1.10 -18.17 0.36
N HIS A 353 -0.39 -18.40 -0.74
CA HIS A 353 -0.12 -19.75 -1.19
C HIS A 353 1.25 -19.90 -1.85
N ARG A 354 1.79 -21.12 -1.79
CA ARG A 354 3.00 -21.54 -2.50
C ARG A 354 2.92 -23.03 -2.80
N GLY A 355 3.14 -23.40 -4.07
CA GLY A 355 2.98 -24.78 -4.52
C GLY A 355 1.56 -25.30 -4.23
N ASN A 356 1.47 -26.39 -3.48
CA ASN A 356 0.19 -27.01 -3.09
C ASN A 356 -0.31 -26.52 -1.72
N THR A 357 0.39 -25.59 -1.08
CA THR A 357 0.09 -25.14 0.28
C THR A 357 -0.62 -23.79 0.25
N VAL A 358 -1.72 -23.69 1.00
CA VAL A 358 -2.42 -22.45 1.32
C VAL A 358 -2.20 -22.14 2.80
N TYR A 359 -1.80 -20.91 3.11
CA TYR A 359 -1.74 -20.37 4.46
C TYR A 359 -2.95 -19.47 4.65
N VAL A 360 -3.81 -19.81 5.62
CA VAL A 360 -4.95 -19.00 6.03
C VAL A 360 -4.57 -18.27 7.30
N HIS A 361 -4.52 -16.95 7.23
CA HIS A 361 -4.19 -16.05 8.32
C HIS A 361 -5.49 -15.51 8.92
N ILE A 362 -5.86 -15.98 10.10
CA ILE A 362 -7.06 -15.53 10.82
C ILE A 362 -6.63 -14.43 11.79
N LEU A 363 -6.91 -13.19 11.39
CA LEU A 363 -6.42 -11.95 12.03
C LEU A 363 -7.38 -11.46 13.13
N ASP A 364 -8.66 -11.78 12.98
CA ASP A 364 -9.69 -11.43 13.97
C ASP A 364 -10.76 -12.53 14.03
N TRP A 365 -11.00 -13.03 15.25
CA TRP A 365 -11.95 -14.11 15.51
C TRP A 365 -13.32 -13.54 15.86
N ARG A 366 -14.24 -13.53 14.88
CA ARG A 366 -15.61 -13.05 15.08
C ARG A 366 -16.54 -14.11 15.71
N ASP A 367 -16.28 -15.38 15.39
CA ASP A 367 -17.05 -16.56 15.80
C ASP A 367 -16.15 -17.70 16.29
N GLU A 368 -16.74 -18.81 16.75
CA GLU A 368 -15.99 -20.02 17.15
C GLU A 368 -15.30 -20.71 15.98
N THR A 369 -15.82 -20.52 14.76
CA THR A 369 -15.30 -21.11 13.53
C THR A 369 -15.22 -20.07 12.43
N VAL A 370 -14.33 -20.29 11.47
CA VAL A 370 -14.23 -19.52 10.23
C VAL A 370 -14.79 -20.39 9.09
N THR A 371 -15.71 -19.82 8.31
CA THR A 371 -16.25 -20.47 7.12
C THR A 371 -15.67 -19.83 5.87
N LEU A 372 -15.02 -20.64 5.04
CA LEU A 372 -14.42 -20.24 3.76
C LEU A 372 -15.22 -20.84 2.59
N PRO A 373 -15.22 -20.20 1.42
CA PRO A 373 -15.77 -20.78 0.19
C PRO A 373 -15.21 -22.19 -0.11
N ALA A 374 -16.00 -23.03 -0.77
CA ALA A 374 -15.50 -24.31 -1.28
C ALA A 374 -14.33 -24.11 -2.26
N LEU A 375 -13.35 -25.02 -2.18
CA LEU A 375 -12.26 -25.09 -3.14
C LEU A 375 -12.53 -26.18 -4.19
N PRO A 376 -12.11 -25.99 -5.45
CA PRO A 376 -12.17 -27.02 -6.48
C PRO A 376 -11.12 -28.13 -6.30
N LYS A 377 -10.36 -28.11 -5.21
CA LYS A 377 -9.30 -29.06 -4.86
C LYS A 377 -9.55 -29.65 -3.49
N ARG A 378 -9.13 -30.89 -3.25
CA ARG A 378 -9.29 -31.55 -1.94
C ARG A 378 -8.19 -31.07 -0.99
N ILE A 379 -8.57 -30.80 0.25
CA ILE A 379 -7.61 -30.59 1.34
C ILE A 379 -7.10 -31.97 1.78
N ALA A 380 -5.82 -32.26 1.48
CA ALA A 380 -5.17 -33.50 1.84
C ALA A 380 -4.69 -33.51 3.30
N ASN A 381 -4.27 -32.36 3.82
CA ASN A 381 -3.83 -32.20 5.21
C ASN A 381 -4.10 -30.78 5.71
N ALA A 382 -4.24 -30.63 7.04
CA ALA A 382 -4.32 -29.34 7.70
C ALA A 382 -3.53 -29.33 9.01
N SER A 383 -2.87 -28.20 9.31
CA SER A 383 -2.13 -28.01 10.56
C SER A 383 -2.19 -26.56 11.04
N LEU A 384 -1.98 -26.36 12.35
CA LEU A 384 -1.95 -25.04 12.97
C LEU A 384 -0.49 -24.64 13.23
N LEU A 385 0.03 -23.67 12.48
CA LEU A 385 1.43 -23.26 12.59
C LEU A 385 1.72 -22.49 13.89
N THR A 386 0.71 -21.83 14.44
CA THR A 386 0.80 -21.08 15.71
C THR A 386 0.71 -21.96 16.95
N GLY A 387 0.69 -23.28 16.79
CA GLY A 387 0.71 -24.26 17.86
C GLY A 387 -0.67 -24.75 18.29
N GLY A 388 -0.75 -26.02 18.70
CA GLY A 388 -2.00 -26.69 19.05
C GLY A 388 -2.60 -27.50 17.90
N SER A 389 -3.93 -27.58 17.84
CA SER A 389 -4.65 -28.38 16.85
C SER A 389 -5.74 -27.58 16.15
N VAL A 390 -5.96 -27.87 14.86
CA VAL A 390 -7.04 -27.31 14.04
C VAL A 390 -8.02 -28.41 13.63
N SER A 391 -9.31 -28.08 13.62
CA SER A 391 -10.37 -28.88 13.00
C SER A 391 -10.70 -28.27 11.64
N VAL A 392 -10.64 -29.07 10.58
CA VAL A 392 -11.02 -28.64 9.22
C VAL A 392 -12.04 -29.60 8.65
N ARG A 393 -13.19 -29.08 8.23
CA ARG A 393 -14.23 -29.84 7.55
C ARG A 393 -14.49 -29.23 6.17
N GLN A 394 -14.11 -29.97 5.12
CA GLN A 394 -14.41 -29.62 3.73
C GLN A 394 -15.70 -30.30 3.26
N THR A 395 -16.61 -29.54 2.65
CA THR A 395 -17.80 -30.04 1.95
C THR A 395 -17.81 -29.54 0.50
N SER A 396 -18.87 -29.87 -0.26
CA SER A 396 -19.10 -29.29 -1.60
C SER A 396 -19.34 -27.79 -1.57
N ASP A 397 -19.77 -27.24 -0.43
CA ASP A 397 -20.31 -25.87 -0.35
C ASP A 397 -19.36 -24.93 0.41
N ALA A 398 -18.56 -25.46 1.35
CA ALA A 398 -17.70 -24.65 2.19
C ALA A 398 -16.54 -25.45 2.80
N ILE A 399 -15.59 -24.71 3.38
CA ILE A 399 -14.59 -25.23 4.33
C ILE A 399 -14.86 -24.56 5.67
N VAL A 400 -14.98 -25.34 6.74
CA VAL A 400 -15.14 -24.85 8.11
C VAL A 400 -13.87 -25.13 8.89
N ILE A 401 -13.27 -24.08 9.44
CA ILE A 401 -12.07 -24.12 10.27
C ILE A 401 -12.45 -23.81 11.72
N GLY A 402 -12.06 -24.68 12.65
CA GLY A 402 -12.20 -24.47 14.08
C GLY A 402 -10.86 -24.56 14.79
N VAL A 403 -10.55 -23.56 15.61
CA VAL A 403 -9.40 -23.54 16.51
C VAL A 403 -9.90 -23.21 17.90
N ARG A 404 -9.50 -23.99 18.91
CA ARG A 404 -9.89 -23.73 20.30
C ARG A 404 -9.27 -22.43 20.80
N GLU A 405 -9.97 -21.71 21.67
CA GLU A 405 -9.59 -20.35 22.08
C GLU A 405 -8.16 -20.26 22.64
N GLU A 406 -7.72 -21.25 23.41
CA GLU A 406 -6.37 -21.29 24.00
C GLU A 406 -5.23 -21.49 22.97
N TYR A 407 -5.56 -21.83 21.73
CA TYR A 407 -4.61 -22.01 20.62
C TYR A 407 -4.66 -20.85 19.60
N ARG A 408 -5.53 -19.86 19.83
CA ARG A 408 -5.63 -18.69 18.96
C ARG A 408 -4.53 -17.71 19.31
N ASP A 409 -3.74 -17.35 18.31
CA ASP A 409 -2.82 -16.23 18.41
C ASP A 409 -3.62 -14.92 18.22
N PRO A 410 -3.51 -13.94 19.14
CA PRO A 410 -4.30 -12.71 19.10
C PRO A 410 -3.88 -11.71 18.00
N ILE A 411 -2.72 -11.93 17.38
CA ILE A 411 -2.21 -11.14 16.26
C ILE A 411 -2.50 -11.85 14.93
N ASP A 412 -2.16 -13.13 14.82
CA ASP A 412 -2.38 -13.90 13.58
C ASP A 412 -2.40 -15.40 13.85
N THR A 413 -3.57 -16.02 13.79
CA THR A 413 -3.71 -17.48 13.87
C THR A 413 -3.55 -18.10 12.48
N ILE A 414 -2.50 -18.89 12.27
CA ILE A 414 -2.11 -19.36 10.94
C ILE A 414 -2.42 -20.85 10.74
N VAL A 415 -3.36 -21.14 9.85
CA VAL A 415 -3.71 -22.50 9.44
C VAL A 415 -3.06 -22.82 8.10
N GLU A 416 -2.27 -23.89 8.05
CA GLU A 416 -1.71 -24.44 6.82
C GLU A 416 -2.67 -25.51 6.26
N LEU A 417 -3.04 -25.38 4.99
CA LEU A 417 -3.83 -26.34 4.23
C LEU A 417 -2.99 -26.88 3.08
N THR A 418 -2.71 -28.18 3.07
CA THR A 418 -2.07 -28.84 1.92
C THR A 418 -3.14 -29.37 0.99
N LEU A 419 -3.13 -28.93 -0.25
CA LEU A 419 -4.05 -29.35 -1.29
C LEU A 419 -3.51 -30.55 -2.09
N ASP A 420 -4.39 -31.28 -2.77
CA ASP A 420 -4.03 -32.37 -3.68
C ASP A 420 -3.53 -31.90 -5.06
N GLY A 421 -3.26 -30.61 -5.22
CA GLY A 421 -2.63 -30.02 -6.40
C GLY A 421 -2.26 -28.55 -6.19
N PRO A 422 -1.71 -27.87 -7.21
CA PRO A 422 -1.21 -26.50 -7.07
C PRO A 422 -2.32 -25.52 -6.67
N ALA A 423 -2.07 -24.70 -5.65
CA ALA A 423 -3.00 -23.66 -5.21
C ALA A 423 -3.13 -22.53 -6.25
N ALA A 424 -2.10 -22.31 -7.08
CA ALA A 424 -2.09 -21.32 -8.14
C ALA A 424 -3.17 -21.55 -9.23
N ASP A 425 -3.70 -22.78 -9.35
CA ASP A 425 -4.77 -23.07 -10.31
C ASP A 425 -6.16 -22.63 -9.81
N ILE A 426 -6.26 -22.13 -8.58
CA ILE A 426 -7.51 -21.72 -7.96
C ILE A 426 -7.71 -20.23 -8.17
N ALA A 427 -8.80 -19.85 -8.83
CA ALA A 427 -9.19 -18.45 -8.93
C ALA A 427 -9.47 -17.87 -7.54
N ALA A 428 -9.03 -16.64 -7.29
CA ALA A 428 -9.23 -15.99 -5.99
C ALA A 428 -10.72 -15.78 -5.68
N LEU A 429 -11.16 -16.36 -4.56
CA LEU A 429 -12.54 -16.40 -4.08
C LEU A 429 -12.76 -15.27 -3.07
N ALA A 430 -13.83 -14.50 -3.26
CA ALA A 430 -14.28 -13.57 -2.23
C ALA A 430 -14.80 -14.36 -1.02
N LEU A 431 -14.48 -13.88 0.18
CA LEU A 431 -15.07 -14.43 1.39
C LEU A 431 -16.54 -14.00 1.47
N PRO A 432 -17.45 -14.89 1.92
CA PRO A 432 -18.80 -14.47 2.24
C PRO A 432 -18.75 -13.45 3.36
N SER A 433 -19.43 -12.32 3.18
CA SER A 433 -19.54 -11.32 4.25
C SER A 433 -20.23 -11.93 5.46
N SER A 434 -19.71 -11.62 6.65
CA SER A 434 -20.46 -11.82 7.89
C SER A 434 -21.62 -10.83 8.04
N SER A 435 -21.64 -9.76 7.24
CA SER A 435 -22.68 -8.74 7.29
C SER A 435 -23.88 -9.06 6.40
N LEU A 436 -25.08 -8.92 6.99
CA LEU A 436 -26.35 -8.92 6.27
C LEU A 436 -26.47 -7.77 5.27
N ALA A 437 -25.73 -6.68 5.48
CA ALA A 437 -25.77 -5.47 4.67
C ALA A 437 -24.88 -5.54 3.42
N ALA A 438 -23.97 -6.51 3.33
CA ALA A 438 -22.97 -6.54 2.28
C ALA A 438 -23.59 -6.67 0.88
N GLY A 439 -23.20 -5.77 -0.03
CA GLY A 439 -23.68 -5.72 -1.41
C GLY A 439 -25.17 -5.39 -1.56
N LYS A 440 -25.82 -4.93 -0.49
CA LYS A 440 -27.24 -4.56 -0.49
C LYS A 440 -27.44 -3.15 -1.04
N LYS A 441 -28.69 -2.82 -1.37
CA LYS A 441 -29.02 -1.49 -1.88
C LYS A 441 -28.89 -0.48 -0.75
N ALA A 442 -28.12 0.57 -0.99
CA ALA A 442 -27.86 1.62 -0.01
C ALA A 442 -28.24 3.00 -0.56
N SER A 443 -28.59 3.91 0.35
CA SER A 443 -28.91 5.31 0.05
C SER A 443 -28.36 6.21 1.16
N ALA A 444 -28.13 7.49 0.85
CA ALA A 444 -27.69 8.46 1.84
C ALA A 444 -28.27 9.84 1.57
N SER A 445 -28.29 10.68 2.59
CA SER A 445 -28.74 12.08 2.48
C SER A 445 -27.79 12.97 1.69
N ASN A 446 -26.52 12.61 1.63
CA ASN A 446 -25.47 13.37 0.95
C ASN A 446 -24.37 12.41 0.46
N VAL A 447 -23.74 12.74 -0.66
CA VAL A 447 -22.57 12.04 -1.22
C VAL A 447 -21.57 13.12 -1.63
N PHE A 448 -20.33 12.99 -1.15
CA PHE A 448 -19.26 13.95 -1.42
C PHE A 448 -19.16 14.29 -2.91
N GLN A 449 -19.48 15.53 -3.24
CA GLN A 449 -19.46 16.10 -4.58
C GLN A 449 -20.23 15.28 -5.64
N ASN A 450 -21.25 14.52 -5.22
CA ASN A 450 -21.95 13.54 -6.06
C ASN A 450 -21.01 12.52 -6.74
N ASN A 451 -19.85 12.24 -6.15
CA ASN A 451 -18.87 11.30 -6.68
C ASN A 451 -19.27 9.86 -6.30
N PRO A 452 -19.56 8.97 -7.28
CA PRO A 452 -19.93 7.58 -6.99
C PRO A 452 -18.85 6.80 -6.22
N SER A 453 -17.59 7.21 -6.28
CA SER A 453 -16.49 6.62 -5.50
C SER A 453 -16.63 6.84 -3.99
N HIS A 454 -17.56 7.70 -3.57
CA HIS A 454 -17.93 7.98 -2.18
C HIS A 454 -19.41 7.69 -1.91
N GLY A 455 -20.03 6.86 -2.76
CA GLY A 455 -21.44 6.48 -2.65
C GLY A 455 -21.76 5.70 -1.36
N PRO A 456 -23.05 5.57 -1.02
CA PRO A 456 -23.49 4.86 0.17
C PRO A 456 -23.15 3.37 0.14
N ASP A 457 -23.05 2.75 -1.05
CA ASP A 457 -22.65 1.36 -1.24
C ASP A 457 -21.25 1.07 -0.68
N LYS A 458 -20.39 2.10 -0.59
CA LYS A 458 -19.01 2.00 -0.10
C LYS A 458 -18.88 1.83 1.40
N ALA A 459 -19.98 1.89 2.14
CA ALA A 459 -20.00 1.54 3.56
C ALA A 459 -20.52 0.11 3.80
N PHE A 460 -20.83 -0.62 2.72
CA PHE A 460 -21.46 -1.93 2.76
C PHE A 460 -20.83 -2.91 1.74
N ASP A 461 -19.58 -2.72 1.36
CA ASP A 461 -18.88 -3.58 0.40
C ASP A 461 -17.76 -4.44 1.02
N ASP A 462 -17.56 -4.36 2.34
CA ASP A 462 -16.46 -5.02 3.07
C ASP A 462 -15.07 -4.70 2.51
N ASP A 463 -14.95 -3.57 1.80
CA ASP A 463 -13.71 -3.05 1.26
C ASP A 463 -13.22 -1.89 2.13
N PRO A 464 -12.25 -2.14 3.05
CA PRO A 464 -11.73 -1.09 3.93
C PRO A 464 -10.96 0.02 3.18
N GLY A 465 -10.78 -0.11 1.86
CA GLY A 465 -10.22 0.90 0.98
C GLY A 465 -11.25 1.88 0.40
N THR A 466 -12.55 1.64 0.58
CA THR A 466 -13.64 2.50 0.08
C THR A 466 -14.55 3.01 1.19
N ARG A 467 -15.04 4.25 1.06
CA ARG A 467 -15.86 4.90 2.09
C ARG A 467 -17.03 5.64 1.52
N TRP A 468 -18.16 5.62 2.22
CA TRP A 468 -19.16 6.66 2.08
C TRP A 468 -18.62 7.96 2.70
N ALA A 469 -18.83 9.09 2.03
CA ALA A 469 -18.40 10.38 2.54
C ALA A 469 -19.42 11.47 2.21
N THR A 470 -19.52 12.47 3.09
CA THR A 470 -20.29 13.67 2.81
C THR A 470 -19.41 14.85 2.42
N ASP A 471 -20.02 15.89 1.85
CA ASP A 471 -19.38 17.18 1.63
C ASP A 471 -18.81 17.78 2.93
N SER A 472 -17.76 18.59 2.81
CA SER A 472 -17.23 19.35 3.94
C SER A 472 -18.29 20.33 4.46
N GLY A 473 -18.35 20.52 5.78
CA GLY A 473 -19.35 21.32 6.46
C GLY A 473 -20.68 20.61 6.74
N VAL A 474 -20.94 19.44 6.13
CA VAL A 474 -22.14 18.63 6.44
C VAL A 474 -21.95 17.97 7.81
N LYS A 475 -22.61 18.48 8.84
CA LYS A 475 -22.46 17.97 10.22
C LYS A 475 -23.58 17.03 10.67
N GLN A 476 -24.56 16.81 9.80
CA GLN A 476 -25.70 15.92 10.00
C GLN A 476 -26.00 15.22 8.68
N ALA A 477 -26.15 13.89 8.73
CA ALA A 477 -26.40 13.06 7.57
C ALA A 477 -27.00 11.72 7.97
N TRP A 478 -27.64 11.02 7.04
CA TRP A 478 -28.04 9.63 7.23
C TRP A 478 -27.52 8.74 6.11
N LEU A 479 -27.24 7.49 6.46
CA LEU A 479 -26.82 6.40 5.59
C LEU A 479 -27.70 5.18 5.87
N GLU A 480 -28.40 4.68 4.86
CA GLU A 480 -29.40 3.60 4.96
C GLU A 480 -29.01 2.42 4.07
N VAL A 481 -29.38 1.21 4.51
CA VAL A 481 -29.33 -0.03 3.73
C VAL A 481 -30.66 -0.78 3.78
N ASP A 482 -31.06 -1.32 2.63
CA ASP A 482 -32.18 -2.24 2.47
C ASP A 482 -31.67 -3.67 2.32
N LEU A 483 -31.86 -4.49 3.36
CA LEU A 483 -31.44 -5.89 3.44
C LEU A 483 -32.17 -6.79 2.41
N GLY A 484 -33.24 -6.28 1.80
CA GLY A 484 -34.07 -6.93 0.79
C GLY A 484 -35.19 -7.80 1.35
N ARG A 485 -35.10 -8.19 2.62
CA ARG A 485 -36.15 -8.83 3.42
C ARG A 485 -35.91 -8.57 4.91
N PRO A 486 -36.89 -8.78 5.79
CA PRO A 486 -36.66 -8.72 7.23
C PRO A 486 -35.60 -9.73 7.68
N GLU A 487 -34.58 -9.25 8.37
CA GLU A 487 -33.52 -10.05 8.97
C GLU A 487 -33.37 -9.68 10.45
N THR A 488 -32.92 -10.63 11.27
CA THR A 488 -32.69 -10.40 12.70
C THR A 488 -31.27 -9.85 12.95
N ILE A 489 -31.22 -8.68 13.56
CA ILE A 489 -30.03 -7.90 13.87
C ILE A 489 -29.79 -7.98 15.36
N ALA A 490 -28.58 -8.36 15.78
CA ALA A 490 -28.22 -8.39 17.20
C ALA A 490 -26.86 -7.75 17.50
N LYS A 491 -26.11 -7.41 16.46
CA LYS A 491 -24.84 -6.71 16.59
C LYS A 491 -24.62 -5.83 15.37
N VAL A 492 -24.00 -4.69 15.60
CA VAL A 492 -23.62 -3.71 14.59
C VAL A 492 -22.17 -3.30 14.80
N MET A 493 -21.46 -3.11 13.69
CA MET A 493 -20.10 -2.59 13.68
C MET A 493 -20.02 -1.41 12.73
N LEU A 494 -19.33 -0.35 13.15
CA LEU A 494 -19.12 0.88 12.40
C LEU A 494 -17.63 1.23 12.44
N SER A 495 -17.12 1.83 11.37
CA SER A 495 -15.78 2.41 11.36
C SER A 495 -15.76 3.73 10.60
N GLU A 496 -15.10 4.75 11.16
CA GLU A 496 -14.87 6.04 10.52
C GLU A 496 -13.48 6.11 9.89
N ALA A 497 -13.36 6.82 8.77
CA ALA A 497 -12.06 7.17 8.23
C ALA A 497 -11.37 8.31 8.97
N TYR A 498 -12.18 9.19 9.54
CA TYR A 498 -11.73 10.33 10.31
C TYR A 498 -12.64 10.43 11.51
N ASP A 499 -12.07 10.54 12.70
CA ASP A 499 -12.82 10.68 13.96
C ASP A 499 -13.57 12.01 14.02
N ARG A 500 -14.75 12.06 13.39
CA ARG A 500 -15.54 13.28 13.18
C ARG A 500 -16.91 13.20 13.85
N VAL A 501 -17.55 12.04 13.87
CA VAL A 501 -18.88 11.87 14.48
C VAL A 501 -18.80 12.08 16.00
N ARG A 502 -19.73 12.89 16.51
CA ARG A 502 -19.86 13.25 17.93
C ARG A 502 -21.21 12.85 18.55
N ARG A 503 -22.18 12.51 17.71
CA ARG A 503 -23.45 11.91 18.14
C ARG A 503 -24.15 11.21 16.98
N PHE A 504 -24.65 10.01 17.22
CA PHE A 504 -25.39 9.24 16.23
C PHE A 504 -26.41 8.30 16.87
N GLU A 505 -27.35 7.88 16.04
CA GLU A 505 -28.34 6.83 16.32
C GLU A 505 -28.24 5.76 15.24
N LEU A 506 -28.40 4.50 15.63
CA LEU A 506 -28.74 3.43 14.70
C LEU A 506 -30.24 3.15 14.82
N GLN A 507 -30.89 3.13 13.66
CA GLN A 507 -32.34 3.06 13.58
C GLN A 507 -32.76 1.98 12.60
N TYR A 508 -33.89 1.35 12.87
CA TYR A 508 -34.56 0.45 11.94
C TYR A 508 -35.91 1.02 11.54
N ALA A 509 -36.38 0.66 10.35
CA ALA A 509 -37.70 1.07 9.88
C ALA A 509 -38.76 0.11 10.43
N ASP A 510 -39.74 0.65 11.14
CA ASP A 510 -40.91 -0.06 11.67
C ASP A 510 -42.17 0.74 11.33
N ASP A 511 -43.11 0.11 10.60
CA ASP A 511 -44.36 0.73 10.12
C ASP A 511 -44.21 2.15 9.54
N GLY A 512 -43.13 2.37 8.77
CA GLY A 512 -42.84 3.65 8.11
C GLY A 512 -42.21 4.72 9.01
N THR A 513 -41.95 4.39 10.27
CA THR A 513 -41.21 5.23 11.24
C THR A 513 -39.81 4.68 11.48
N TRP A 514 -38.89 5.54 11.94
CA TRP A 514 -37.54 5.14 12.32
C TRP A 514 -37.46 5.00 13.83
N VAL A 515 -37.10 3.81 14.30
CA VAL A 515 -36.98 3.49 15.73
C VAL A 515 -35.52 3.31 16.08
N THR A 516 -35.03 4.07 17.06
CA THR A 516 -33.66 3.97 17.56
C THR A 516 -33.47 2.71 18.39
N PHE A 517 -32.43 1.95 18.10
CA PHE A 517 -32.05 0.74 18.86
C PHE A 517 -30.62 0.80 19.42
N VAL A 518 -29.79 1.73 18.95
CA VAL A 518 -28.48 2.06 19.54
C VAL A 518 -28.26 3.57 19.44
N GLU A 519 -27.70 4.17 20.49
CA GLU A 519 -27.21 5.55 20.49
C GLU A 519 -25.71 5.56 20.79
N GLY A 520 -24.99 6.52 20.24
CA GLY A 520 -23.56 6.67 20.48
C GLY A 520 -23.06 8.10 20.34
N GLN A 521 -21.91 8.36 20.97
CA GLN A 521 -21.26 9.68 20.97
C GLN A 521 -20.01 9.73 20.09
N ARG A 522 -19.40 8.60 19.74
CA ARG A 522 -18.21 8.55 18.88
C ARG A 522 -18.19 7.20 18.19
N ILE A 523 -17.92 7.19 16.88
CA ILE A 523 -17.67 5.95 16.16
C ILE A 523 -16.16 5.67 16.21
N GLY A 524 -15.35 6.61 15.72
CA GLY A 524 -13.89 6.45 15.71
C GLY A 524 -13.44 5.32 14.76
N GLU A 525 -12.26 4.77 14.99
CA GLU A 525 -11.71 3.70 14.15
C GLU A 525 -12.59 2.45 14.13
N GLU A 526 -13.17 2.09 15.28
CA GLU A 526 -14.14 1.01 15.39
C GLU A 526 -15.13 1.30 16.51
N PHE A 527 -16.41 1.13 16.21
CA PHE A 527 -17.49 1.06 17.19
C PHE A 527 -18.24 -0.26 16.98
N THR A 528 -18.42 -0.98 18.07
CA THR A 528 -19.18 -2.23 18.09
C THR A 528 -20.24 -2.14 19.18
N ALA A 529 -21.48 -2.46 18.83
CA ALA A 529 -22.58 -2.59 19.80
C ALA A 529 -23.34 -3.89 19.59
N ALA A 530 -23.52 -4.65 20.67
CA ALA A 530 -24.59 -5.64 20.74
C ALA A 530 -25.91 -4.92 21.05
N CYS A 531 -27.01 -5.40 20.48
CA CYS A 531 -28.35 -4.88 20.74
C CYS A 531 -29.32 -6.03 21.03
N GLU A 532 -30.42 -5.70 21.70
CA GLU A 532 -31.56 -6.61 21.76
C GLU A 532 -31.96 -6.99 20.32
N PRO A 533 -32.20 -8.28 20.01
CA PRO A 533 -32.49 -8.70 18.65
C PRO A 533 -33.69 -7.96 18.05
N VAL A 534 -33.46 -7.20 16.99
CA VAL A 534 -34.49 -6.51 16.23
C VAL A 534 -34.63 -7.16 14.86
N THR A 535 -35.85 -7.37 14.38
CA THR A 535 -36.10 -7.86 13.02
C THR A 535 -36.57 -6.73 12.13
N ALA A 536 -35.78 -6.39 11.11
CA ALA A 536 -36.09 -5.29 10.20
C ALA A 536 -35.52 -5.54 8.81
N GLN A 537 -36.14 -4.93 7.79
CA GLN A 537 -35.61 -4.94 6.42
C GLN A 537 -34.69 -3.75 6.15
N ARG A 538 -34.98 -2.58 6.73
CA ARG A 538 -34.21 -1.35 6.49
C ARG A 538 -33.62 -0.83 7.79
N VAL A 539 -32.36 -0.43 7.70
CA VAL A 539 -31.56 0.02 8.83
C VAL A 539 -30.78 1.25 8.38
N ARG A 540 -30.63 2.24 9.27
CA ARG A 540 -29.84 3.43 8.98
C ARG A 540 -28.97 3.85 10.15
N LEU A 541 -27.83 4.45 9.80
CA LEU A 541 -27.04 5.31 10.66
C LEU A 541 -27.54 6.74 10.49
N ASN A 542 -28.00 7.35 11.58
CA ASN A 542 -28.46 8.73 11.63
C ASN A 542 -27.44 9.55 12.43
N ILE A 543 -26.63 10.36 11.74
CA ILE A 543 -25.59 11.19 12.33
C ILE A 543 -26.18 12.53 12.70
N LEU A 544 -26.17 12.81 14.00
CA LEU A 544 -26.80 13.99 14.59
C LEU A 544 -25.82 15.13 14.84
N GLU A 545 -24.54 14.79 15.00
CA GLU A 545 -23.47 15.77 15.20
C GLU A 545 -22.13 15.22 14.70
N ALA A 546 -21.37 16.05 13.99
CA ALA A 546 -20.00 15.80 13.60
C ALA A 546 -19.17 17.10 13.57
N THR A 547 -17.84 16.98 13.69
CA THR A 547 -16.93 18.13 13.63
C THR A 547 -16.80 18.70 12.21
N ASP A 548 -16.93 17.84 11.20
CA ASP A 548 -16.95 18.12 9.75
C ASP A 548 -17.71 16.98 9.05
N GLY A 549 -17.72 16.95 7.71
CA GLY A 549 -18.34 15.90 6.89
C GLY A 549 -18.02 14.48 7.36
N PRO A 550 -19.01 13.69 7.85
CA PRO A 550 -18.81 12.31 8.23
C PRO A 550 -18.24 11.45 7.11
N THR A 551 -17.53 10.40 7.50
CA THR A 551 -16.93 9.48 6.56
C THR A 551 -16.88 8.10 7.19
N ILE A 552 -17.60 7.15 6.60
CA ILE A 552 -17.78 5.81 7.12
C ILE A 552 -17.10 4.82 6.17
N TRP A 553 -16.11 4.09 6.67
CA TRP A 553 -15.48 2.97 5.96
C TRP A 553 -16.47 1.81 5.88
N GLU A 554 -17.00 1.37 7.01
CA GLU A 554 -17.88 0.20 7.07
C GLU A 554 -19.05 0.41 8.03
N PHE A 555 -20.22 -0.11 7.66
CA PHE A 555 -21.39 -0.26 8.50
C PHE A 555 -21.95 -1.69 8.38
N GLN A 556 -21.44 -2.57 9.24
CA GLN A 556 -21.80 -3.97 9.23
C GLN A 556 -22.97 -4.25 10.17
N ILE A 557 -23.97 -4.96 9.64
CA ILE A 557 -25.13 -5.49 10.36
C ILE A 557 -24.96 -6.99 10.52
N LEU A 558 -25.00 -7.50 11.75
CA LEU A 558 -24.66 -8.88 12.08
C LEU A 558 -25.83 -9.59 12.80
N THR A 559 -25.96 -10.89 12.56
CA THR A 559 -26.95 -11.76 13.21
C THR A 559 -26.57 -12.09 14.65
N PRO A 560 -27.53 -12.57 15.48
CA PRO A 560 -27.21 -13.17 16.77
C PRO A 560 -26.12 -14.25 16.62
N ARG A 561 -25.18 -14.32 17.57
CA ARG A 561 -24.32 -15.49 17.69
C ARG A 561 -25.23 -16.70 17.84
N LYS A 562 -25.04 -17.71 16.98
CA LYS A 562 -25.62 -19.03 17.24
C LYS A 562 -24.89 -19.59 18.46
N THR A 563 -25.49 -19.49 19.64
CA THR A 563 -25.07 -20.30 20.77
C THR A 563 -25.27 -21.77 20.34
N PRO A 564 -24.27 -22.64 20.54
CA PRO A 564 -24.32 -24.03 20.10
C PRO A 564 -25.56 -24.81 20.56
#